data_AF-A0A170QCI4-F1
#
_entry.id   AF-A0A170QCI4-F1
#
_cell.length_a   1.000
_cell.length_b   1.000
_cell.length_c   1.000
_cell.angle_alpha   90.00
_cell.angle_beta   90.00
_cell.angle_gamma   90.00
#
_symmetry.space_group_name_H-M   'P 1'
#
loop_
_entity.id
_entity.type
_entity.pdbx_description
1 polymer ?
#
loop_
_entity_poly.entity_id
_entity_poly.type
_entity_poly.pdbx_seq_one_letter_code
_entity_poly.pdbx_strand_id
1 'polypeptide(L)' 'MFSVFEANGILNPDIGLKYRRIILEKGGTVDPYELVKEFLGREPNSEAFLRSMGI' A
#
# COMPACT_ATOMS: atom_id res chain seq x y z
N MET A 1 3.08 -2.05 1.73
CA MET A 1 1.99 -1.97 0.73
C MET A 1 1.41 -3.34 0.42
N PHE A 2 2.23 -4.33 0.00
CA PHE A 2 1.76 -5.69 -0.26
C PHE A 2 1.06 -6.34 0.96
N SER A 3 1.52 -6.04 2.17
CA SER A 3 0.90 -6.49 3.42
C SER A 3 -0.61 -6.18 3.53
N VAL A 4 -1.11 -5.12 2.89
CA VAL A 4 -2.56 -4.81 2.85
C VAL A 4 -3.31 -5.85 2.03
N PHE A 5 -2.72 -6.30 0.92
CA PHE A 5 -3.27 -7.36 0.08
C PHE A 5 -3.20 -8.72 0.77
N GLU A 6 -2.08 -9.04 1.45
CA GLU A 6 -1.97 -10.28 2.22
C GLU A 6 -3.03 -10.38 3.32
N ALA A 7 -3.30 -9.29 4.05
CA ALA A 7 -4.27 -9.28 5.13
C ALA A 7 -5.74 -9.34 4.68
N ASN A 8 -6.06 -8.87 3.46
CA ASN A 8 -7.44 -8.71 2.99
C ASN A 8 -7.81 -9.60 1.79
N GLY A 9 -6.86 -10.42 1.32
CA GLY A 9 -6.98 -11.26 0.12
C GLY A 9 -6.29 -10.63 -1.10
N ILE A 10 -5.35 -11.36 -1.69
CA ILE A 10 -4.50 -10.87 -2.79
C ILE A 10 -5.32 -10.42 -4.01
N LEU A 11 -6.41 -11.13 -4.32
CA LEU A 11 -7.30 -10.84 -5.45
C LEU A 11 -8.58 -10.10 -5.03
N ASN A 12 -8.60 -9.47 -3.85
CA ASN A 12 -9.76 -8.72 -3.39
C ASN A 12 -9.97 -7.48 -4.29
N PRO A 13 -11.11 -7.38 -5.01
CA PRO A 13 -11.36 -6.28 -5.95
C PRO A 13 -11.47 -4.92 -5.25
N ASP A 14 -11.95 -4.87 -4.01
CA ASP A 14 -12.09 -3.62 -3.26
C ASP A 14 -10.72 -3.04 -2.90
N ILE A 15 -9.77 -3.90 -2.52
CA ILE A 15 -8.39 -3.48 -2.24
C ILE A 15 -7.69 -3.04 -3.52
N GLY A 16 -7.91 -3.76 -4.63
CA GLY A 16 -7.42 -3.36 -5.95
C GLY A 16 -7.94 -1.97 -6.36
N LEU A 17 -9.23 -1.71 -6.17
CA LEU A 17 -9.82 -0.41 -6.47
C LEU A 17 -9.26 0.71 -5.56
N LYS A 18 -9.08 0.43 -4.27
CA LYS A 18 -8.44 1.35 -3.33
C LYS A 18 -7.02 1.70 -3.77
N TYR A 19 -6.22 0.71 -4.15
CA TYR A 19 -4.86 0.91 -4.64
C TYR A 19 -4.83 1.76 -5.91
N ARG A 20 -5.73 1.48 -6.86
CA ARG A 20 -5.85 2.26 -8.10
C ARG A 20 -6.13 3.74 -7.81
N ARG A 21 -7.12 4.03 -6.98
CA ARG A 21 -7.57 5.41 -6.69
C ARG A 21 -6.56 6.22 -5.89
N ILE A 22 -5.87 5.59 -4.94
CA ILE A 22 -4.96 6.29 -4.02
C ILE A 22 -3.56 6.37 -4.63
N ILE A 23 -3.03 5.27 -5.16
CA ILE A 23 -1.62 5.20 -5.60
C ILE A 23 -1.48 5.50 -7.10
N LEU A 24 -2.26 4.83 -7.96
CA LEU A 24 -2.00 4.86 -9.40
C LEU A 24 -2.61 6.08 -10.11
N GLU A 25 -3.84 6.46 -9.74
CA GLU A 25 -4.59 7.54 -10.40
C GLU A 25 -4.02 8.95 -10.10
N LYS A 26 -3.27 9.12 -9.01
CA LYS A 26 -2.77 10.44 -8.57
C LYS A 26 -1.53 10.91 -9.34
N GLY A 27 -0.83 10.01 -10.03
CA GLY A 27 0.40 10.35 -10.76
C GLY A 27 1.42 11.06 -9.86
N GLY A 28 2.03 12.14 -10.37
CA GLY A 28 2.99 12.97 -9.62
C GLY A 28 2.40 14.22 -8.96
N THR A 29 1.08 14.30 -8.82
CA THR A 29 0.40 15.52 -8.32
C THR A 29 0.33 15.61 -6.80
N VAL A 30 0.55 14.49 -6.10
CA VAL A 30 0.54 14.39 -4.64
C VAL A 30 1.84 13.76 -4.19
N ASP A 31 2.33 14.19 -3.03
CA ASP A 31 3.54 13.63 -2.44
C ASP A 31 3.40 12.10 -2.25
N PRO A 32 4.35 11.29 -2.76
CA PRO A 32 4.27 9.83 -2.66
C PRO A 32 4.17 9.30 -1.23
N TYR A 33 4.78 9.97 -0.26
CA TYR A 33 4.74 9.56 1.14
C TYR A 33 3.32 9.62 1.70
N GLU A 34 2.60 10.72 1.42
CA GLU A 34 1.21 10.89 1.84
C GLU A 34 0.29 9.84 1.20
N LEU A 35 0.49 9.54 -0.09
CA LEU A 35 -0.28 8.48 -0.77
C LEU A 35 -0.05 7.11 -0.14
N VAL A 36 1.20 6.78 0.21
CA VAL A 36 1.53 5.49 0.85
C VAL A 36 0.92 5.43 2.25
N LYS A 37 1.01 6.50 3.04
CA LYS A 37 0.41 6.59 4.36
C LYS A 37 -1.11 6.43 4.31
N GLU A 38 -1.78 7.12 3.37
CA GLU A 38 -3.23 7.01 3.16
C GLU A 38 -3.63 5.58 2.77
N PHE A 39 -2.91 4.95 1.84
CA PHE A 39 -3.21 3.59 1.41
C PHE A 39 -3.05 2.57 2.55
N LEU A 40 -1.99 2.70 3.34
CA LEU A 40 -1.70 1.84 4.49
C LEU A 40 -2.66 2.09 5.67
N GLY A 41 -3.22 3.30 5.79
CA GLY A 41 -4.02 3.72 6.96
C GLY A 41 -3.20 3.89 8.24
N ARG A 42 -1.87 3.94 8.11
CA ARG A 42 -0.89 4.09 9.21
C ARG A 42 0.41 4.66 8.67
N GLU A 43 1.30 5.07 9.57
CA GLU A 43 2.66 5.44 9.19
C GLU A 43 3.39 4.28 8.49
N PRO A 44 4.09 4.52 7.37
CA PRO A 44 4.90 3.51 6.72
C PRO A 44 6.05 3.04 7.62
N ASN A 45 6.38 1.74 7.55
CA ASN A 45 7.52 1.16 8.26
C ASN A 45 8.18 0.04 7.44
N SER A 46 9.39 -0.34 7.83
CA SER A 46 10.20 -1.32 7.10
C SER A 46 9.96 -2.77 7.51
N GLU A 47 9.13 -3.04 8.52
CA GLU A 47 8.94 -4.38 9.09
C GLU A 47 8.51 -5.42 8.06
N ALA A 48 7.56 -5.07 7.18
CA ALA A 48 7.09 -5.98 6.12
C ALA A 48 8.19 -6.26 5.09
N PHE A 49 9.02 -5.27 4.79
CA PHE A 49 10.15 -5.42 3.88
C PHE A 49 11.24 -6.31 4.47
N LEU A 50 11.62 -6.07 5.74
CA LEU A 50 12.61 -6.87 6.45
C LEU A 50 12.19 -8.35 6.53
N ARG A 51 10.93 -8.61 6.92
CA ARG A 51 10.35 -9.95 6.94
C ARG A 51 10.44 -10.64 5.58
N SER A 52 10.22 -9.92 4.49
CA SER A 52 10.33 -10.47 3.12
C SER A 52 11.76 -10.82 2.71
N MET A 53 12.76 -10.20 3.35
CA MET A 53 14.17 -10.54 3.20
C MET A 53 14.64 -11.65 4.15
N GLY A 54 13.75 -12.15 5.03
CA GLY A 54 14.09 -13.19 6.00
C GLY A 54 14.87 -12.69 7.21
N ILE A 55 14.77 -11.40 7.55
CA ILE A 55 15.44 -10.76 8.70
C ILE A 55 14.39 -10.09 9.59
#